data_AF-A0A1V6RWU3-F1
#
_entry.id   AF-A0A1V6RWU3-F1
#
_cell.length_a   1.000
_cell.length_b   1.000
_cell.length_c   1.000
_cell.angle_alpha   90.00
_cell.angle_beta   90.00
_cell.angle_gamma   90.00
#
_symmetry.space_group_name_H-M   'P 1'
#
loop_
_entity.id
_entity.type
_entity.pdbx_description
1 polymer ?
#
loop_
_entity_poly.entity_id
_entity_poly.type
_entity_poly.pdbx_seq_one_letter_code
_entity_poly.pdbx_strand_id
1 'polypeptide(L)'
;MASVTPYKIAVPDEKLQQLRHKLEYVAFPDELEASGWDMGVPLLEIKRLIAVWREQFDWREQERKLNEQFKQVNVQIGVEGFGELNIHAVHHQSGNLKAIPLLFIHGWPGSFLESTKLIPLLTKNNGDGPVFDVVAPSLPNFGFSQGVKKRGFGLAQYAEALHKVMIVLGYDKYVVQGGDWGSMIARTMSQYYPQHIQAIHLNFIPVIPPYPWRSPYQFVKSLLSVPFSAKDRGHIARSLGYFTGGNAYMKQQETRPQTLGYGLHDSPVGLLAWIYDKMHTWADNYSWTDEEILTWVSVYYFSTAGPAASTRIYYEGSAPKRDGNAVASEEGAQKDLRGKTGLNYMSTEQVLGARAPQSVRFAVAQFREEIIMLPMAWYRSIGNVVQETEYDHGGHFAAWEVPELLAYDIKKFLGNNGPAYGVVAGRDGY
;
A
#
# COMPACT_ATOMS: atom_id res chain seq x y z
N MET A 1 5.58 -26.27 8.85
CA MET A 1 5.30 -26.69 7.45
C MET A 1 4.43 -25.59 6.87
N ALA A 2 4.81 -24.98 5.75
CA ALA A 2 3.95 -23.94 5.16
C ALA A 2 2.59 -24.54 4.78
N SER A 3 1.50 -23.91 5.19
CA SER A 3 0.14 -24.39 4.95
C SER A 3 -0.77 -23.23 4.53
N VAL A 4 -1.73 -23.53 3.65
CA VAL A 4 -2.80 -22.62 3.25
C VAL A 4 -4.11 -23.15 3.81
N THR A 5 -4.81 -22.33 4.59
CA THR A 5 -6.12 -22.69 5.16
C THR A 5 -7.18 -21.66 4.72
N PRO A 6 -8.43 -22.07 4.45
CA PRO A 6 -9.52 -21.12 4.24
C PRO A 6 -9.63 -20.14 5.41
N TYR A 7 -9.94 -18.89 5.12
CA TYR A 7 -10.17 -17.84 6.11
C TYR A 7 -11.56 -17.24 5.93
N LYS A 8 -12.21 -16.92 7.04
CA LYS A 8 -13.42 -16.10 7.07
C LYS A 8 -13.24 -15.04 8.14
N ILE A 9 -13.59 -13.80 7.81
CA ILE A 9 -13.66 -12.71 8.76
C ILE A 9 -14.76 -13.06 9.75
N ALA A 10 -14.42 -13.09 11.04
CA ALA A 10 -15.34 -13.41 12.13
C ALA A 10 -14.97 -12.58 13.35
N VAL A 11 -15.37 -11.30 13.34
CA VAL A 11 -15.14 -10.39 14.47
C VAL A 11 -16.01 -10.84 15.65
N PRO A 12 -15.47 -11.02 16.87
CA PRO A 12 -16.28 -11.42 18.02
C PRO A 12 -17.35 -10.37 18.38
N ASP A 13 -18.53 -10.80 18.82
CA ASP A 13 -19.61 -9.88 19.25
C ASP A 13 -19.15 -8.92 20.36
N GLU A 14 -18.27 -9.38 21.25
CA GLU A 14 -17.66 -8.56 22.29
C GLU A 14 -16.94 -7.32 21.72
N LYS A 15 -16.26 -7.46 20.58
CA LYS A 15 -15.58 -6.33 19.92
C LYS A 15 -16.57 -5.33 19.34
N LEU A 16 -17.71 -5.81 18.83
CA LEU A 16 -18.80 -4.94 18.35
C LEU A 16 -19.46 -4.19 19.51
N GLN A 17 -19.71 -4.87 20.62
CA GLN A 17 -20.25 -4.24 21.84
C GLN A 17 -19.27 -3.21 22.41
N GLN A 18 -17.97 -3.53 22.44
CA GLN A 18 -16.93 -2.61 22.87
C GLN A 18 -16.90 -1.34 21.99
N LEU A 19 -16.99 -1.50 20.66
CA LEU A 19 -17.08 -0.36 19.74
C LEU A 19 -18.30 0.51 20.07
N ARG A 20 -19.49 -0.09 20.17
CA ARG A 20 -20.74 0.64 20.46
C ARG A 20 -20.65 1.43 21.76
N HIS A 21 -20.14 0.81 22.83
CA HIS A 21 -19.96 1.48 24.12
C HIS A 21 -19.01 2.67 24.01
N LYS A 22 -17.88 2.52 23.30
CA LYS A 22 -16.93 3.63 23.09
C LYS A 22 -17.49 4.77 22.26
N LEU A 23 -18.37 4.48 21.29
CA LEU A 23 -19.06 5.50 20.50
C LEU A 23 -20.18 6.23 21.26
N GLU A 24 -20.71 5.63 22.33
CA GLU A 24 -21.77 6.24 23.15
C GLU A 24 -21.23 7.36 24.07
N TYR A 25 -20.04 7.17 24.63
CA TYR A 25 -19.44 8.07 25.63
C TYR A 25 -18.34 8.97 25.07
N VAL A 26 -18.40 9.32 23.78
CA VAL A 26 -17.39 10.15 23.13
C VAL A 26 -17.38 11.56 23.73
N ALA A 27 -16.20 11.99 24.18
CA ALA A 27 -15.92 13.39 24.49
C ALA A 27 -15.32 14.07 23.25
N PHE A 28 -16.05 15.00 22.66
CA PHE A 28 -15.62 15.74 21.47
C PHE A 28 -14.73 16.93 21.82
N PRO A 29 -13.70 17.25 21.00
CA PRO A 29 -13.00 18.52 21.09
C PRO A 29 -13.89 19.67 20.61
N ASP A 30 -13.43 20.91 20.83
CA ASP A 30 -13.94 22.10 20.14
C ASP A 30 -13.30 22.25 18.74
N GLU A 31 -13.73 23.26 17.99
CA GLU A 31 -13.27 23.56 16.64
C GLU A 31 -13.24 25.09 16.42
N LEU A 32 -12.27 25.58 15.66
CA LEU A 32 -12.20 26.99 15.28
C LEU A 32 -13.26 27.32 14.22
N GLU A 33 -13.94 28.46 14.37
CA GLU A 33 -14.93 28.90 13.39
C GLU A 33 -14.32 29.02 11.99
N ALA A 34 -15.04 28.52 10.99
CA ALA A 34 -14.66 28.59 9.57
C ALA A 34 -13.31 27.93 9.20
N SER A 35 -12.78 26.99 10.00
CA SER A 35 -11.56 26.25 9.65
C SER A 35 -11.73 25.25 8.51
N GLY A 36 -12.97 24.83 8.21
CA GLY A 36 -13.25 23.84 7.17
C GLY A 36 -12.34 22.61 7.33
N TRP A 37 -11.67 22.21 6.25
CA TRP A 37 -10.72 21.09 6.22
C TRP A 37 -9.26 21.50 6.44
N ASP A 38 -8.97 22.79 6.63
CA ASP A 38 -7.60 23.32 6.72
C ASP A 38 -6.84 22.75 7.93
N MET A 39 -7.56 22.29 8.95
CA MET A 39 -7.02 21.73 10.20
C MET A 39 -7.39 20.26 10.42
N GLY A 40 -7.80 19.55 9.36
CA GLY A 40 -8.24 18.15 9.40
C GLY A 40 -9.76 18.00 9.30
N VAL A 41 -10.28 16.84 9.70
CA VAL A 41 -11.71 16.53 9.54
C VAL A 41 -12.58 17.47 10.38
N PRO A 42 -13.59 18.13 9.79
CA PRO A 42 -14.50 18.99 10.53
C PRO A 42 -15.24 18.27 11.66
N LEU A 43 -15.43 18.94 12.80
CA LEU A 43 -16.12 18.37 13.97
C LEU A 43 -17.54 17.91 13.64
N LEU A 44 -18.26 18.70 12.84
CA LEU A 44 -19.63 18.38 12.41
C LEU A 44 -19.65 17.06 11.62
N GLU A 45 -18.66 16.83 10.78
CA GLU A 45 -18.56 15.62 9.95
C GLU A 45 -18.25 14.39 10.80
N ILE A 46 -17.32 14.50 11.76
CA ILE A 46 -17.05 13.40 12.71
C ILE A 46 -18.28 13.07 13.56
N LYS A 47 -19.01 14.07 14.06
CA LYS A 47 -20.26 13.86 14.81
C LYS A 47 -21.31 13.12 13.97
N ARG A 48 -21.47 13.52 12.70
CA ARG A 48 -22.39 12.89 11.75
C ARG A 48 -22.00 11.42 11.52
N LEU A 49 -20.73 11.14 11.21
CA LEU A 49 -20.26 9.78 10.98
C LEU A 49 -20.38 8.89 12.21
N ILE A 50 -20.16 9.41 13.42
CA ILE A 50 -20.35 8.63 14.67
C ILE A 50 -21.81 8.27 14.89
N ALA A 51 -22.74 9.20 14.62
CA ALA A 51 -24.17 8.91 14.70
C ALA A 51 -24.54 7.75 13.75
N VAL A 52 -24.07 7.81 12.50
CA VAL A 52 -24.27 6.73 11.52
C VAL A 52 -23.60 5.43 11.98
N TRP A 53 -22.35 5.49 12.49
CA TRP A 53 -21.61 4.32 12.93
C TRP A 53 -22.27 3.60 14.11
N ARG A 54 -22.88 4.37 15.01
CA ARG A 54 -23.58 3.84 16.18
C ARG A 54 -24.94 3.25 15.83
N GLU A 55 -25.69 3.91 14.95
CA GLU A 55 -27.13 3.67 14.80
C GLU A 55 -27.51 2.90 13.54
N GLN A 56 -26.71 3.02 12.47
CA GLN A 56 -27.09 2.56 11.12
C GLN A 56 -26.08 1.60 10.50
N PHE A 57 -24.77 1.78 10.78
CA PHE A 57 -23.74 0.93 10.21
C PHE A 57 -23.77 -0.49 10.81
N ASP A 58 -23.97 -1.49 9.95
CA ASP A 58 -23.91 -2.90 10.34
C ASP A 58 -22.62 -3.57 9.84
N TRP A 59 -21.66 -3.77 10.76
CA TRP A 59 -20.46 -4.54 10.47
C TRP A 59 -20.76 -5.97 10.03
N ARG A 60 -21.80 -6.63 10.55
CA ARG A 60 -22.13 -8.02 10.19
C ARG A 60 -22.57 -8.13 8.74
N GLU A 61 -23.20 -7.09 8.19
CA GLU A 61 -23.48 -7.02 6.76
C GLU A 61 -22.20 -6.92 5.93
N GLN A 62 -21.28 -6.03 6.28
CA GLN A 62 -20.02 -5.86 5.55
C GLN A 62 -19.13 -7.10 5.65
N GLU A 63 -19.03 -7.69 6.84
CA GLU A 63 -18.32 -8.94 7.09
C GLU A 63 -18.86 -10.08 6.21
N ARG A 64 -20.19 -10.21 6.11
CA ARG A 64 -20.82 -11.21 5.24
C ARG A 64 -20.54 -10.93 3.76
N LYS A 65 -20.72 -9.69 3.29
CA LYS A 65 -20.41 -9.28 1.91
C LYS A 65 -18.98 -9.66 1.54
N LEU A 66 -17.99 -9.32 2.38
CA LEU A 66 -16.58 -9.63 2.14
C LEU A 66 -16.31 -11.15 2.10
N ASN A 67 -16.91 -11.91 3.02
CA ASN A 67 -16.76 -13.37 3.06
C ASN A 67 -17.43 -14.10 1.89
N GLU A 68 -18.52 -13.55 1.35
CA GLU A 68 -19.27 -14.15 0.22
C GLU A 68 -18.66 -13.79 -1.13
N GLN A 69 -18.20 -12.54 -1.29
CA GLN A 69 -17.65 -12.05 -2.56
C GLN A 69 -16.21 -12.54 -2.81
N PHE A 70 -15.43 -12.75 -1.75
CA PHE A 70 -14.00 -13.03 -1.87
C PHE A 70 -13.59 -14.31 -1.16
N LYS A 71 -12.89 -15.17 -1.90
CA LYS A 71 -12.17 -16.30 -1.32
C LYS A 71 -10.97 -15.75 -0.55
N GLN A 72 -11.00 -15.92 0.76
CA GLN A 72 -9.94 -15.51 1.66
C GLN A 72 -9.21 -16.74 2.21
N VAL A 73 -7.90 -16.59 2.41
CA VAL A 73 -7.03 -17.64 2.94
C VAL A 73 -6.11 -17.06 4.00
N ASN A 74 -5.67 -17.92 4.90
CA ASN A 74 -4.54 -17.67 5.76
C ASN A 74 -3.36 -18.52 5.26
N VAL A 75 -2.21 -17.87 5.05
CA VAL A 75 -0.99 -18.48 4.54
C VAL A 75 0.06 -18.43 5.63
N GLN A 76 0.45 -19.59 6.15
CA GLN A 76 1.50 -19.69 7.15
C GLN A 76 2.87 -19.67 6.46
N ILE A 77 3.71 -18.69 6.81
CA ILE A 77 5.06 -18.52 6.28
C ILE A 77 6.06 -18.32 7.41
N GLY A 78 7.30 -18.78 7.22
CA GLY A 78 8.41 -18.42 8.11
C GLY A 78 9.17 -17.22 7.56
N VAL A 79 9.40 -16.18 8.35
CA VAL A 79 10.24 -15.03 8.00
C VAL A 79 11.54 -15.10 8.82
N GLU A 80 12.68 -14.97 8.15
CA GLU A 80 13.99 -15.12 8.81
C GLU A 80 14.14 -14.13 9.97
N GLY A 81 14.44 -14.64 11.17
CA GLY A 81 14.58 -13.81 12.37
C GLY A 81 13.28 -13.35 13.03
N PHE A 82 12.10 -13.67 12.47
CA PHE A 82 10.78 -13.30 12.99
C PHE A 82 9.84 -14.49 13.25
N GLY A 83 10.25 -15.70 12.89
CA GLY A 83 9.48 -16.91 13.14
C GLY A 83 8.33 -17.11 12.15
N GLU A 84 7.33 -17.89 12.54
CA GLU A 84 6.15 -18.13 11.70
C GLU A 84 5.12 -17.00 11.85
N LEU A 85 4.59 -16.56 10.71
CA LEU A 85 3.53 -15.57 10.59
C LEU A 85 2.36 -16.15 9.81
N ASN A 86 1.15 -15.85 10.29
CA ASN A 86 -0.10 -16.10 9.60
C ASN A 86 -0.50 -14.87 8.79
N ILE A 87 -0.45 -14.98 7.47
CA ILE A 87 -0.76 -13.88 6.56
C ILE A 87 -2.13 -14.10 5.92
N HIS A 88 -3.07 -13.21 6.22
CA HIS A 88 -4.35 -13.14 5.56
C HIS A 88 -4.17 -12.65 4.11
N ALA A 89 -4.85 -13.28 3.16
CA ALA A 89 -4.94 -12.81 1.78
C ALA A 89 -6.29 -13.09 1.15
N VAL A 90 -6.76 -12.18 0.31
CA VAL A 90 -7.74 -12.51 -0.72
C VAL A 90 -6.99 -13.24 -1.84
N HIS A 91 -7.44 -14.45 -2.18
CA HIS A 91 -6.88 -15.26 -3.26
C HIS A 91 -7.98 -15.60 -4.26
N HIS A 92 -8.07 -14.80 -5.32
CA HIS A 92 -9.10 -14.93 -6.34
C HIS A 92 -8.48 -15.50 -7.63
N GLN A 93 -8.91 -16.70 -8.02
CA GLN A 93 -8.45 -17.36 -9.24
C GLN A 93 -9.47 -17.13 -10.35
N SER A 94 -9.02 -16.78 -11.55
CA SER A 94 -9.90 -16.54 -12.71
C SER A 94 -10.55 -17.81 -13.28
N GLY A 95 -9.97 -18.97 -12.98
CA GLY A 95 -10.31 -20.25 -13.61
C GLY A 95 -9.61 -20.50 -14.96
N ASN A 96 -8.88 -19.52 -15.51
CA ASN A 96 -8.06 -19.72 -16.70
C ASN A 96 -6.69 -20.32 -16.32
N LEU A 97 -6.32 -21.44 -16.94
CA LEU A 97 -5.02 -22.10 -16.72
C LEU A 97 -3.82 -21.25 -17.16
N LYS A 98 -4.03 -20.26 -18.03
CA LYS A 98 -3.01 -19.30 -18.47
C LYS A 98 -3.09 -17.95 -17.78
N ALA A 99 -3.95 -17.79 -16.77
CA ALA A 99 -4.08 -16.54 -16.03
C ALA A 99 -2.74 -16.08 -15.47
N ILE A 100 -2.45 -14.78 -15.61
CA ILE A 100 -1.23 -14.16 -15.11
C ILE A 100 -1.34 -14.04 -13.58
N PRO A 101 -0.44 -14.63 -12.78
CA PRO A 101 -0.45 -14.44 -11.34
C PRO A 101 -0.03 -13.01 -10.99
N LEU A 102 -0.90 -12.27 -10.29
CA LEU A 102 -0.69 -10.88 -9.89
C LEU A 102 -0.76 -10.75 -8.37
N LEU A 103 0.32 -10.25 -7.77
CA LEU A 103 0.38 -9.84 -6.38
C LEU A 103 0.00 -8.36 -6.27
N PHE A 104 -1.13 -8.06 -5.63
CA PHE A 104 -1.54 -6.70 -5.30
C PHE A 104 -1.04 -6.31 -3.91
N ILE A 105 -0.30 -5.21 -3.80
CA ILE A 105 0.25 -4.75 -2.52
C ILE A 105 -0.34 -3.37 -2.18
N HIS A 106 -1.16 -3.34 -1.13
CA HIS A 106 -1.75 -2.11 -0.59
C HIS A 106 -0.73 -1.31 0.24
N GLY A 107 -1.13 -0.12 0.70
CA GLY A 107 -0.34 0.70 1.62
C GLY A 107 -1.08 1.12 2.89
N TRP A 108 -0.84 2.35 3.35
CA TRP A 108 -1.45 3.01 4.50
C TRP A 108 -2.07 4.36 4.09
N PRO A 109 -3.28 4.70 4.54
CA PRO A 109 -4.15 3.95 5.45
C PRO A 109 -4.98 2.91 4.70
N GLY A 110 -4.43 2.30 3.67
CA GLY A 110 -4.99 1.22 2.87
C GLY A 110 -5.16 -0.15 3.54
N SER A 111 -5.77 -1.08 2.82
CA SER A 111 -5.83 -2.51 3.19
C SER A 111 -6.13 -3.37 1.96
N PHE A 112 -6.28 -4.68 2.15
CA PHE A 112 -6.74 -5.58 1.09
C PHE A 112 -8.07 -5.14 0.45
N LEU A 113 -8.88 -4.32 1.15
CA LEU A 113 -10.11 -3.74 0.62
C LEU A 113 -9.88 -3.01 -0.71
N GLU A 114 -8.77 -2.31 -0.88
CA GLU A 114 -8.47 -1.56 -2.12
C GLU A 114 -8.50 -2.43 -3.38
N SER A 115 -8.16 -3.72 -3.23
CA SER A 115 -8.19 -4.66 -4.35
C SER A 115 -9.60 -5.08 -4.76
N THR A 116 -10.61 -4.90 -3.90
CA THR A 116 -11.92 -5.55 -4.08
C THR A 116 -12.70 -5.06 -5.29
N LYS A 117 -12.60 -3.77 -5.64
CA LYS A 117 -13.18 -3.22 -6.88
C LYS A 117 -12.36 -3.59 -8.12
N LEU A 118 -11.05 -3.80 -7.96
CA LEU A 118 -10.12 -4.16 -9.03
C LEU A 118 -10.22 -5.64 -9.43
N ILE A 119 -10.41 -6.55 -8.47
CA ILE A 119 -10.42 -8.00 -8.67
C ILE A 119 -11.40 -8.42 -9.78
N PRO A 120 -12.70 -8.03 -9.77
CA PRO A 120 -13.64 -8.43 -10.82
C PRO A 120 -13.24 -7.97 -12.23
N LEU A 121 -12.50 -6.87 -12.34
CA LEU A 121 -12.06 -6.31 -13.63
C LEU A 121 -10.85 -7.06 -14.22
N LEU A 122 -10.05 -7.69 -13.35
CA LEU A 122 -8.85 -8.44 -13.73
C LEU A 122 -9.11 -9.95 -13.86
N THR A 123 -10.05 -10.51 -13.11
CA THR A 123 -10.24 -11.96 -13.07
C THR A 123 -11.30 -12.47 -14.05
N LYS A 124 -12.27 -11.63 -14.44
CA LYS A 124 -13.33 -12.03 -15.38
C LYS A 124 -12.86 -11.94 -16.82
N ASN A 125 -13.03 -13.03 -17.58
CA ASN A 125 -12.79 -13.04 -19.01
C ASN A 125 -13.99 -12.42 -19.76
N ASN A 126 -13.88 -11.14 -20.09
CA ASN A 126 -14.88 -10.41 -20.87
C ASN A 126 -14.42 -10.17 -22.34
N GLY A 127 -13.36 -10.85 -22.80
CA GLY A 127 -12.73 -10.60 -24.11
C GLY A 127 -11.87 -9.33 -24.17
N ASP A 128 -11.80 -8.56 -23.08
CA ASP A 128 -11.07 -7.30 -22.98
C ASP A 128 -9.73 -7.49 -22.25
N GLY A 129 -8.75 -8.04 -22.97
CA GLY A 129 -7.36 -8.22 -22.51
C GLY A 129 -7.11 -9.53 -21.73
N PRO A 130 -5.89 -9.67 -21.16
CA PRO A 130 -5.52 -10.85 -20.38
C PRO A 130 -6.31 -10.93 -19.06
N VAL A 131 -6.51 -12.15 -18.56
CA VAL A 131 -7.05 -12.40 -17.22
C VAL A 131 -5.96 -12.78 -16.22
N PHE A 132 -6.26 -12.54 -14.95
CA PHE A 132 -5.30 -12.66 -13.84
C PHE A 132 -5.81 -13.59 -12.74
N ASP A 133 -4.89 -14.27 -12.08
CA ASP A 133 -5.11 -14.77 -10.73
C ASP A 133 -4.60 -13.70 -9.76
N VAL A 134 -5.46 -13.15 -8.91
CA VAL A 134 -5.11 -12.03 -8.03
C VAL A 134 -4.93 -12.51 -6.59
N VAL A 135 -3.78 -12.19 -6.02
CA VAL A 135 -3.47 -12.37 -4.59
C VAL A 135 -3.31 -10.99 -3.96
N ALA A 136 -4.18 -10.65 -3.02
CA ALA A 136 -4.13 -9.39 -2.28
C ALA A 136 -3.97 -9.68 -0.77
N PRO A 137 -2.73 -9.84 -0.28
CA PRO A 137 -2.45 -10.05 1.12
C PRO A 137 -2.72 -8.78 1.94
N SER A 138 -3.23 -8.95 3.15
CA SER A 138 -3.04 -7.94 4.19
C SER A 138 -1.57 -7.96 4.60
N LEU A 139 -0.90 -6.80 4.56
CA LEU A 139 0.47 -6.68 5.04
C LEU A 139 0.59 -7.15 6.50
N PRO A 140 1.73 -7.74 6.93
CA PRO A 140 2.01 -7.93 8.36
C PRO A 140 1.74 -6.65 9.17
N ASN A 141 1.03 -6.76 10.30
CA ASN A 141 0.47 -5.64 11.10
C ASN A 141 -0.77 -4.91 10.53
N PHE A 142 -1.31 -5.33 9.39
CA PHE A 142 -2.49 -4.73 8.76
C PHE A 142 -3.63 -5.74 8.63
N GLY A 143 -4.86 -5.23 8.65
CA GLY A 143 -6.07 -6.01 8.47
C GLY A 143 -6.06 -7.28 9.32
N PHE A 144 -6.29 -8.42 8.69
CA PHE A 144 -6.41 -9.70 9.40
C PHE A 144 -5.11 -10.51 9.48
N SER A 145 -3.98 -9.96 9.01
CA SER A 145 -2.67 -10.60 9.13
C SER A 145 -2.12 -10.49 10.54
N GLN A 146 -1.33 -11.49 10.95
CA GLN A 146 -0.69 -11.54 12.25
C GLN A 146 0.20 -10.31 12.49
N GLY A 147 0.13 -9.78 13.71
CA GLY A 147 1.01 -8.70 14.17
C GLY A 147 2.41 -9.18 14.49
N VAL A 148 3.41 -8.41 14.08
CA VAL A 148 4.81 -8.64 14.41
C VAL A 148 5.12 -8.00 15.77
N LYS A 149 5.76 -8.78 16.66
CA LYS A 149 6.09 -8.35 18.04
C LYS A 149 7.55 -7.95 18.23
N LYS A 150 8.43 -8.34 17.30
CA LYS A 150 9.86 -8.05 17.33
C LYS A 150 10.18 -6.83 16.46
N ARG A 151 11.11 -5.99 16.90
CA ARG A 151 11.64 -4.85 16.11
C ARG A 151 12.42 -5.33 14.90
N GLY A 152 12.58 -4.45 13.91
CA GLY A 152 13.36 -4.67 12.70
C GLY A 152 12.57 -5.26 11.53
N PHE A 153 11.24 -5.34 11.61
CA PHE A 153 10.40 -5.83 10.51
C PHE A 153 10.24 -4.71 9.46
N GLY A 154 11.28 -4.51 8.66
CA GLY A 154 11.36 -3.46 7.64
C GLY A 154 10.98 -3.94 6.24
N LEU A 155 11.28 -3.12 5.22
CA LEU A 155 10.88 -3.38 3.83
C LEU A 155 11.38 -4.72 3.28
N ALA A 156 12.59 -5.16 3.67
CA ALA A 156 13.13 -6.46 3.28
C ALA A 156 12.30 -7.62 3.83
N GLN A 157 11.82 -7.53 5.08
CA GLN A 157 10.97 -8.54 5.71
C GLN A 157 9.56 -8.54 5.12
N TYR A 158 9.01 -7.37 4.81
CA TYR A 158 7.76 -7.28 4.05
C TYR A 158 7.91 -7.96 2.67
N ALA A 159 8.98 -7.66 1.94
CA ALA A 159 9.27 -8.28 0.65
C ALA A 159 9.41 -9.81 0.74
N GLU A 160 10.15 -10.32 1.74
CA GLU A 160 10.28 -11.75 2.01
C GLU A 160 8.94 -12.41 2.33
N ALA A 161 8.14 -11.79 3.21
CA ALA A 161 6.84 -12.31 3.60
C ALA A 161 5.91 -12.44 2.39
N LEU A 162 5.77 -11.39 1.59
CA LEU A 162 4.89 -11.42 0.43
C LEU A 162 5.39 -12.35 -0.68
N HIS A 163 6.71 -12.44 -0.89
CA HIS A 163 7.29 -13.42 -1.80
C HIS A 163 6.96 -14.85 -1.36
N LYS A 164 7.15 -15.16 -0.07
CA LYS A 164 6.83 -16.49 0.47
C LYS A 164 5.34 -16.82 0.38
N VAL A 165 4.45 -15.83 0.54
CA VAL A 165 3.01 -16.03 0.30
C VAL A 165 2.76 -16.51 -1.12
N MET A 166 3.36 -15.86 -2.13
CA MET A 166 3.20 -16.27 -3.53
C MET A 166 3.76 -17.67 -3.80
N ILE A 167 4.94 -17.99 -3.27
CA ILE A 167 5.55 -19.32 -3.41
C ILE A 167 4.69 -20.41 -2.78
N VAL A 168 4.17 -20.18 -1.56
CA VAL A 168 3.31 -21.16 -0.86
C VAL A 168 1.97 -21.36 -1.59
N LEU A 169 1.45 -20.32 -2.25
CA LEU A 169 0.27 -20.41 -3.11
C LEU A 169 0.56 -21.07 -4.48
N GLY A 170 1.81 -21.42 -4.77
CA GLY A 170 2.23 -22.12 -5.99
C GLY A 170 2.61 -21.22 -7.15
N TYR A 171 2.80 -19.92 -6.94
CA TYR A 171 3.19 -18.97 -7.96
C TYR A 171 4.71 -18.70 -7.92
N ASP A 172 5.47 -19.48 -8.69
CA ASP A 172 6.92 -19.31 -8.83
C ASP A 172 7.30 -18.01 -9.57
N LYS A 173 6.53 -17.67 -10.62
CA LYS A 173 6.71 -16.44 -11.39
C LYS A 173 5.41 -15.66 -11.44
N TYR A 174 5.50 -14.37 -11.14
CA TYR A 174 4.34 -13.51 -11.00
C TYR A 174 4.69 -12.05 -11.29
N VAL A 175 3.64 -11.24 -11.47
CA VAL A 175 3.75 -9.79 -11.59
C VAL A 175 3.28 -9.13 -10.30
N VAL A 176 3.71 -7.89 -10.07
CA VAL A 176 3.35 -7.12 -8.88
C VAL A 176 2.65 -5.84 -9.28
N GLN A 177 1.58 -5.49 -8.58
CA GLN A 177 0.95 -4.18 -8.61
C GLN A 177 1.10 -3.55 -7.21
N GLY A 178 1.50 -2.28 -7.13
CA GLY A 178 1.60 -1.61 -5.83
C GLY A 178 1.52 -0.08 -5.89
N GLY A 179 0.72 0.48 -4.98
CA GLY A 179 0.68 1.90 -4.63
C GLY A 179 1.23 2.13 -3.22
N ASP A 180 1.41 3.38 -2.80
CA ASP A 180 1.89 3.77 -1.45
C ASP A 180 3.07 2.90 -0.93
N TRP A 181 3.02 2.34 0.28
CA TRP A 181 4.01 1.39 0.80
C TRP A 181 4.17 0.15 -0.07
N GLY A 182 3.11 -0.27 -0.74
CA GLY A 182 3.15 -1.35 -1.72
C GLY A 182 4.10 -1.08 -2.88
N SER A 183 4.27 0.17 -3.30
CA SER A 183 5.27 0.52 -4.32
C SER A 183 6.70 0.37 -3.80
N MET A 184 6.94 0.76 -2.55
CA MET A 184 8.24 0.61 -1.88
C MET A 184 8.58 -0.86 -1.64
N ILE A 185 7.60 -1.66 -1.23
CA ILE A 185 7.75 -3.10 -1.04
C ILE A 185 7.98 -3.78 -2.40
N ALA A 186 7.20 -3.47 -3.44
CA ALA A 186 7.38 -4.02 -4.78
C ALA A 186 8.78 -3.73 -5.34
N ARG A 187 9.27 -2.49 -5.20
CA ARG A 187 10.64 -2.12 -5.57
C ARG A 187 11.68 -2.89 -4.75
N THR A 188 11.46 -3.08 -3.46
CA THR A 188 12.33 -3.90 -2.61
C THR A 188 12.35 -5.36 -3.09
N MET A 189 11.18 -5.93 -3.40
CA MET A 189 11.07 -7.28 -3.93
C MET A 189 11.82 -7.44 -5.26
N SER A 190 11.85 -6.41 -6.12
CA SER A 190 12.64 -6.46 -7.36
C SER A 190 14.15 -6.60 -7.14
N GLN A 191 14.67 -6.15 -5.99
CA GLN A 191 16.08 -6.27 -5.64
C GLN A 191 16.43 -7.68 -5.16
N TYR A 192 15.53 -8.29 -4.36
CA TYR A 192 15.78 -9.58 -3.71
C TYR A 192 15.30 -10.78 -4.53
N TYR A 193 14.24 -10.62 -5.33
CA TYR A 193 13.57 -11.71 -6.06
C TYR A 193 13.38 -11.44 -7.57
N PRO A 194 14.37 -10.87 -8.30
CA PRO A 194 14.21 -10.53 -9.72
C PRO A 194 14.01 -11.72 -10.66
N GLN A 195 14.28 -12.94 -10.19
CA GLN A 195 14.05 -14.18 -10.94
C GLN A 195 12.58 -14.61 -10.93
N HIS A 196 11.83 -14.21 -9.90
CA HIS A 196 10.42 -14.53 -9.70
C HIS A 196 9.50 -13.40 -10.17
N ILE A 197 9.95 -12.15 -10.03
CA ILE A 197 9.17 -10.95 -10.33
C ILE A 197 9.69 -10.33 -11.61
N GLN A 198 8.96 -10.52 -12.70
CA GLN A 198 9.44 -10.14 -14.02
C GLN A 198 8.81 -8.84 -14.54
N ALA A 199 7.70 -8.40 -13.93
CA ALA A 199 7.07 -7.13 -14.23
C ALA A 199 6.40 -6.52 -12.99
N ILE A 200 6.47 -5.19 -12.87
CA ILE A 200 5.90 -4.41 -11.78
C ILE A 200 5.12 -3.23 -12.34
N HIS A 201 3.87 -3.08 -11.92
CA HIS A 201 3.03 -1.91 -12.16
C HIS A 201 2.93 -1.06 -10.90
N LEU A 202 3.27 0.22 -10.99
CA LEU A 202 3.22 1.15 -9.86
C LEU A 202 2.28 2.32 -10.15
N ASN A 203 1.46 2.68 -9.17
CA ASN A 203 0.65 3.91 -9.22
C ASN A 203 1.10 5.01 -8.25
N PHE A 204 2.14 4.76 -7.45
CA PHE A 204 2.77 5.74 -6.57
C PHE A 204 4.29 5.59 -6.65
N ILE A 205 5.00 6.61 -7.12
CA ILE A 205 6.40 6.46 -7.54
C ILE A 205 7.28 7.55 -6.95
N PRO A 206 7.53 7.55 -5.62
CA PRO A 206 8.50 8.47 -5.04
C PRO A 206 9.90 8.13 -5.59
N VAL A 207 10.56 9.14 -6.14
CA VAL A 207 11.94 9.05 -6.65
C VAL A 207 12.77 10.21 -6.14
N ILE A 208 14.07 9.99 -6.02
CA ILE A 208 15.02 11.06 -5.75
C ILE A 208 15.22 11.82 -7.06
N PRO A 209 15.17 13.18 -7.06
CA PRO A 209 15.50 13.97 -8.23
C PRO A 209 16.85 13.54 -8.83
N PRO A 210 17.01 13.56 -10.16
CA PRO A 210 18.26 13.14 -10.77
C PRO A 210 19.39 14.09 -10.34
N TYR A 211 20.54 13.52 -9.94
CA TYR A 211 21.76 14.25 -9.65
C TYR A 211 22.86 13.87 -10.66
N PRO A 212 23.79 14.78 -10.98
CA PRO A 212 24.82 14.52 -11.99
C PRO A 212 25.72 13.33 -11.64
N TRP A 213 25.97 13.06 -10.35
CA TRP A 213 26.78 11.91 -9.91
C TRP A 213 26.01 10.57 -9.83
N ARG A 214 24.67 10.57 -9.89
CA ARG A 214 23.85 9.35 -9.85
C ARG A 214 23.27 8.98 -11.21
N SER A 215 22.84 9.97 -11.98
CA SER A 215 22.19 9.77 -13.28
C SER A 215 22.46 10.96 -14.21
N PRO A 216 23.70 11.11 -14.71
CA PRO A 216 24.11 12.28 -15.52
C PRO A 216 23.17 12.54 -16.71
N TYR A 217 22.78 11.48 -17.43
CA TYR A 217 21.85 11.59 -18.56
C TYR A 217 20.49 12.13 -18.15
N GLN A 218 19.89 11.59 -17.08
CA GLN A 218 18.58 12.08 -16.60
C GLN A 218 18.67 13.48 -16.00
N PHE A 219 19.79 13.82 -15.37
CA PHE A 219 20.04 15.16 -14.85
C PHE A 219 20.07 16.20 -15.98
N VAL A 220 20.86 15.96 -17.03
CA VAL A 220 20.90 16.85 -18.20
C VAL A 220 19.54 16.93 -18.89
N LYS A 221 18.87 15.79 -19.09
CA LYS A 221 17.52 15.76 -19.66
C LYS A 221 16.54 16.59 -18.83
N SER A 222 16.58 16.45 -17.51
CA SER A 222 15.75 17.21 -16.57
C SER A 222 16.02 18.72 -16.65
N LEU A 223 17.29 19.14 -16.73
CA LEU A 223 17.65 20.55 -16.89
C LEU A 223 17.08 21.16 -18.18
N LEU A 224 16.99 20.36 -19.24
CA LEU A 224 16.52 20.81 -20.55
C LEU A 224 14.99 20.73 -20.74
N SER A 225 14.27 19.96 -19.92
CA SER A 225 12.82 19.79 -20.06
C SER A 225 12.00 20.43 -18.94
N VAL A 226 12.37 20.19 -17.67
CA VAL A 226 11.54 20.55 -16.50
C VAL A 226 11.36 22.06 -16.34
N PRO A 227 12.40 22.91 -16.44
CA PRO A 227 12.23 24.36 -16.31
C PRO A 227 11.27 24.96 -17.34
N PHE A 228 11.09 24.32 -18.50
CA PHE A 228 10.27 24.81 -19.61
C PHE A 228 8.86 24.20 -19.64
N SER A 229 8.57 23.21 -18.78
CA SER A 229 7.26 22.55 -18.67
C SER A 229 6.46 23.10 -17.49
N ALA A 230 5.38 23.84 -17.77
CA ALA A 230 4.50 24.37 -16.71
C ALA A 230 3.88 23.25 -15.87
N LYS A 231 3.53 22.14 -16.52
CA LYS A 231 3.03 20.92 -15.88
C LYS A 231 4.03 20.34 -14.88
N ASP A 232 5.27 20.12 -15.31
CA ASP A 232 6.31 19.53 -14.44
C ASP A 232 6.62 20.44 -13.26
N ARG A 233 6.66 21.77 -13.46
CA ARG A 233 6.81 22.73 -12.37
C ARG A 233 5.64 22.67 -11.39
N GLY A 234 4.41 22.52 -11.88
CA GLY A 234 3.22 22.35 -11.06
C GLY A 234 3.27 21.06 -10.21
N HIS A 235 3.64 19.93 -10.82
CA HIS A 235 3.82 18.66 -10.13
C HIS A 235 4.88 18.76 -9.01
N ILE A 236 6.03 19.37 -9.30
CA ILE A 236 7.09 19.58 -8.30
C ILE A 236 6.60 20.49 -7.17
N ALA A 237 5.92 21.59 -7.48
CA ALA A 237 5.39 22.51 -6.48
C ALA A 237 4.37 21.83 -5.55
N ARG A 238 3.46 21.03 -6.09
CA ARG A 238 2.51 20.22 -5.32
C ARG A 238 3.24 19.26 -4.38
N SER A 239 4.20 18.50 -4.91
CA SER A 239 5.01 17.57 -4.12
C SER A 239 5.79 18.27 -3.00
N LEU A 240 6.36 19.44 -3.26
CA LEU A 240 7.04 20.26 -2.23
C LEU A 240 6.05 20.75 -1.16
N GLY A 241 4.83 21.12 -1.54
CA GLY A 241 3.75 21.44 -0.59
C GLY A 241 3.43 20.26 0.33
N TYR A 242 3.31 19.05 -0.23
CA TYR A 242 3.12 17.83 0.56
C TYR A 242 4.29 17.59 1.53
N PHE A 243 5.53 17.73 1.07
CA PHE A 243 6.72 17.51 1.91
C PHE A 243 6.88 18.53 3.05
N THR A 244 6.33 19.73 2.89
CA THR A 244 6.47 20.82 3.87
C THR A 244 5.27 20.98 4.81
N GLY A 245 4.06 20.60 4.39
CA GLY A 245 2.85 20.75 5.20
C GLY A 245 1.98 19.50 5.33
N GLY A 246 1.92 18.63 4.31
CA GLY A 246 0.96 17.51 4.25
C GLY A 246 1.40 16.21 4.94
N ASN A 247 2.65 16.12 5.41
CA ASN A 247 3.27 14.86 5.84
C ASN A 247 3.51 14.72 7.36
N ALA A 248 2.92 15.59 8.20
CA ALA A 248 3.12 15.53 9.66
C ALA A 248 2.72 14.17 10.27
N TYR A 249 1.66 13.54 9.73
CA TYR A 249 1.23 12.20 10.12
C TYR A 249 2.36 11.16 9.96
N MET A 250 3.10 11.25 8.85
CA MET A 250 4.23 10.37 8.53
C MET A 250 5.32 10.56 9.58
N LYS A 251 5.63 11.82 9.95
CA LYS A 251 6.67 12.09 10.94
C LYS A 251 6.33 11.54 12.32
N GLN A 252 5.06 11.65 12.73
CA GLN A 252 4.60 11.10 13.99
C GLN A 252 4.73 9.57 14.01
N GLN A 253 4.31 8.89 12.94
CA GLN A 253 4.41 7.43 12.82
C GLN A 253 5.87 6.95 12.68
N GLU A 254 6.73 7.70 11.99
CA GLU A 254 8.14 7.39 11.80
C GLU A 254 8.93 7.48 13.12
N THR A 255 8.52 8.34 14.06
CA THR A 255 9.30 8.65 15.25
C THR A 255 8.72 8.08 16.53
N ARG A 256 7.40 8.13 16.72
CA ARG A 256 6.70 7.79 17.97
C ARG A 256 5.41 7.00 17.72
N PRO A 257 5.44 5.89 16.95
CA PRO A 257 4.23 5.13 16.62
C PRO A 257 3.56 4.54 17.86
N GLN A 258 4.33 4.15 18.89
CA GLN A 258 3.78 3.63 20.13
C GLN A 258 2.99 4.69 20.91
N THR A 259 3.47 5.94 20.95
CA THR A 259 2.78 7.05 21.62
C THR A 259 1.47 7.38 20.92
N LEU A 260 1.50 7.52 19.59
CA LEU A 260 0.29 7.70 18.78
C LEU A 260 -0.69 6.53 18.97
N GLY A 261 -0.14 5.32 19.05
CA GLY A 261 -0.89 4.08 19.15
C GLY A 261 -1.82 3.97 20.35
N TYR A 262 -1.52 4.61 21.49
CA TYR A 262 -2.45 4.61 22.63
C TYR A 262 -3.78 5.29 22.28
N GLY A 263 -3.72 6.45 21.60
CA GLY A 263 -4.91 7.16 21.16
C GLY A 263 -5.69 6.42 20.08
N LEU A 264 -4.99 5.91 19.05
CA LEU A 264 -5.62 5.18 17.95
C LEU A 264 -6.20 3.82 18.37
N HIS A 265 -5.60 3.17 19.38
CA HIS A 265 -6.10 1.89 19.90
C HIS A 265 -7.25 2.09 20.88
N ASP A 266 -7.25 3.17 21.65
CA ASP A 266 -8.31 3.42 22.61
C ASP A 266 -9.54 4.07 21.98
N SER A 267 -9.37 5.10 21.16
CA SER A 267 -10.50 5.86 20.64
C SER A 267 -10.86 5.46 19.20
N PRO A 268 -12.00 4.78 18.95
CA PRO A 268 -12.47 4.53 17.58
C PRO A 268 -12.73 5.84 16.82
N VAL A 269 -13.09 6.91 17.53
CA VAL A 269 -13.26 8.25 16.94
C VAL A 269 -11.93 8.86 16.54
N GLY A 270 -10.91 8.73 17.39
CA GLY A 270 -9.56 9.16 17.05
C GLY A 270 -8.99 8.40 15.86
N LEU A 271 -9.25 7.08 15.78
CA LEU A 271 -8.88 6.26 14.63
C LEU A 271 -9.63 6.67 13.35
N LEU A 272 -10.94 6.87 13.43
CA LEU A 272 -11.77 7.35 12.32
C LEU A 272 -11.24 8.68 11.78
N ALA A 273 -11.06 9.67 12.65
CA ALA A 273 -10.57 10.98 12.23
C ALA A 273 -9.16 10.90 11.60
N TRP A 274 -8.26 10.10 12.17
CA TRP A 274 -6.88 9.96 11.68
C TRP A 274 -6.79 9.31 10.29
N ILE A 275 -7.68 8.35 10.00
CA ILE A 275 -7.74 7.66 8.71
C ILE A 275 -8.55 8.47 7.69
N TYR A 276 -9.74 8.92 8.06
CA TYR A 276 -10.66 9.60 7.15
C TYR A 276 -10.12 10.93 6.63
N ASP A 277 -9.34 11.65 7.46
CA ASP A 277 -8.58 12.82 7.00
C ASP A 277 -7.79 12.53 5.72
N LYS A 278 -7.12 11.38 5.66
CA LYS A 278 -6.31 10.99 4.49
C LYS A 278 -7.16 10.47 3.34
N MET A 279 -8.21 9.71 3.64
CA MET A 279 -9.17 9.26 2.63
C MET A 279 -9.79 10.46 1.88
N HIS A 280 -10.15 11.52 2.61
CA HIS A 280 -10.67 12.74 2.02
C HIS A 280 -9.59 13.52 1.27
N THR A 281 -8.47 13.84 1.94
CA THR A 281 -7.47 14.78 1.40
C THR A 281 -6.62 14.22 0.26
N TRP A 282 -6.47 12.90 0.15
CA TRP A 282 -5.64 12.27 -0.89
C TRP A 282 -6.44 11.75 -2.08
N ALA A 283 -7.77 11.78 -2.00
CA ALA A 283 -8.64 11.40 -3.10
C ALA A 283 -8.89 12.58 -4.05
N ASP A 284 -9.23 12.27 -5.30
CA ASP A 284 -9.62 13.25 -6.31
C ASP A 284 -11.11 13.58 -6.23
N ASN A 285 -11.50 14.29 -5.17
CA ASN A 285 -12.89 14.63 -4.86
C ASN A 285 -13.82 13.41 -4.90
N TYR A 286 -13.31 12.22 -4.57
CA TYR A 286 -14.09 11.00 -4.54
C TYR A 286 -15.19 11.11 -3.48
N SER A 287 -16.43 10.87 -3.90
CA SER A 287 -17.61 10.92 -3.04
C SER A 287 -17.70 9.66 -2.17
N TRP A 288 -16.89 9.59 -1.12
CA TRP A 288 -16.91 8.52 -0.15
C TRP A 288 -18.29 8.38 0.50
N THR A 289 -18.86 7.18 0.46
CA THR A 289 -20.09 6.91 1.23
C THR A 289 -19.76 6.59 2.67
N ASP A 290 -20.72 6.82 3.58
CA ASP A 290 -20.58 6.46 4.99
C ASP A 290 -20.26 4.97 5.17
N GLU A 291 -20.87 4.09 4.36
CA GLU A 291 -20.59 2.66 4.38
C GLU A 291 -19.11 2.38 4.03
N GLU A 292 -18.57 3.05 3.01
CA GLU A 292 -17.16 2.88 2.62
C GLU A 292 -16.21 3.34 3.72
N ILE A 293 -16.42 4.56 4.26
CA ILE A 293 -15.57 5.14 5.31
C ILE A 293 -15.56 4.23 6.54
N LEU A 294 -16.74 3.83 7.01
CA LEU A 294 -16.88 3.06 8.24
C LEU A 294 -16.43 1.61 8.07
N THR A 295 -16.59 1.01 6.89
CA THR A 295 -16.01 -0.31 6.57
C THR A 295 -14.50 -0.26 6.58
N TRP A 296 -13.92 0.77 5.95
CA TRP A 296 -12.48 0.98 5.86
C TRP A 296 -11.85 1.11 7.25
N VAL A 297 -12.41 1.97 8.10
CA VAL A 297 -11.93 2.19 9.47
C VAL A 297 -12.20 0.97 10.36
N SER A 298 -13.31 0.25 10.15
CA SER A 298 -13.61 -0.96 10.91
C SER A 298 -12.60 -2.09 10.65
N VAL A 299 -12.06 -2.21 9.44
CA VAL A 299 -10.95 -3.16 9.16
C VAL A 299 -9.70 -2.83 9.98
N TYR A 300 -9.42 -1.55 10.20
CA TYR A 300 -8.34 -1.13 11.11
C TYR A 300 -8.68 -1.42 12.58
N TYR A 301 -9.90 -1.06 12.99
CA TYR A 301 -10.33 -1.22 14.38
C TYR A 301 -10.35 -2.70 14.82
N PHE A 302 -10.83 -3.59 13.94
CA PHE A 302 -10.90 -5.04 14.19
C PHE A 302 -9.68 -5.82 13.68
N SER A 303 -8.61 -5.14 13.29
CA SER A 303 -7.39 -5.79 12.79
C SER A 303 -6.80 -6.78 13.81
N THR A 304 -6.27 -7.89 13.31
CA THR A 304 -5.70 -8.97 14.14
C THR A 304 -4.53 -8.45 15.01
N ALA A 305 -3.74 -7.52 14.48
CA ALA A 305 -2.61 -6.91 15.19
C ALA A 305 -3.02 -5.76 16.13
N GLY A 306 -4.26 -5.29 16.02
CA GLY A 306 -4.82 -4.13 16.72
C GLY A 306 -4.64 -2.80 15.96
N PRO A 307 -5.46 -1.78 16.26
CA PRO A 307 -5.60 -0.57 15.44
C PRO A 307 -4.33 0.24 15.23
N ALA A 308 -3.41 0.17 16.18
CA ALA A 308 -2.16 0.93 16.16
C ALA A 308 -1.02 0.26 15.39
N ALA A 309 -1.14 -1.03 15.05
CA ALA A 309 0.00 -1.83 14.61
C ALA A 309 0.55 -1.40 13.24
N SER A 310 -0.33 -1.00 12.32
CA SER A 310 0.00 -0.55 10.97
C SER A 310 0.96 0.64 10.95
N THR A 311 0.87 1.53 11.94
CA THR A 311 1.73 2.72 12.09
C THR A 311 3.22 2.39 12.21
N ARG A 312 3.56 1.15 12.61
CA ARG A 312 4.95 0.73 12.84
C ARG A 312 5.75 0.61 11.55
N ILE A 313 5.10 0.44 10.40
CA ILE A 313 5.79 0.36 9.10
C ILE A 313 6.66 1.60 8.84
N TYR A 314 6.20 2.77 9.27
CA TYR A 314 6.92 4.03 9.12
C TYR A 314 8.21 4.04 9.94
N TYR A 315 8.14 3.58 11.20
CA TYR A 315 9.31 3.51 12.07
C TYR A 315 10.31 2.46 11.61
N GLU A 316 9.84 1.27 11.25
CA GLU A 316 10.71 0.14 10.85
C GLU A 316 11.26 0.30 9.42
N GLY A 317 10.53 0.98 8.53
CA GLY A 317 10.99 1.33 7.18
C GLY A 317 11.98 2.50 7.13
N SER A 318 11.98 3.38 8.15
CA SER A 318 12.96 4.46 8.31
C SER A 318 14.35 3.93 8.67
N ALA A 319 15.41 4.69 8.37
CA ALA A 319 16.80 4.27 8.58
C ALA A 319 17.07 3.60 9.96
N PRO A 320 17.95 2.59 10.04
CA PRO A 320 18.14 1.80 11.26
C PRO A 320 18.50 2.69 12.44
N LYS A 321 17.73 2.54 13.52
CA LYS A 321 17.99 3.23 14.79
C LYS A 321 18.72 2.26 15.72
N ARG A 322 19.82 2.71 16.33
CA ARG A 322 20.47 1.99 17.43
C ARG A 322 19.50 1.78 18.58
N ASP A 323 19.78 0.80 19.43
CA ASP A 323 19.10 0.61 20.71
C ASP A 323 19.11 1.94 21.50
N GLY A 324 17.98 2.66 21.47
CA GLY A 324 17.83 3.99 22.07
C GLY A 324 17.99 5.17 21.10
N ASN A 325 17.02 5.33 20.18
CA ASN A 325 16.69 6.53 19.40
C ASN A 325 17.79 7.23 18.56
N ALA A 326 19.06 6.82 18.64
CA ALA A 326 20.10 7.36 17.79
C ALA A 326 20.05 6.70 16.40
N VAL A 327 20.08 7.51 15.34
CA VAL A 327 20.29 7.00 13.97
C VAL A 327 21.63 6.27 13.95
N ALA A 328 21.64 4.99 13.58
CA ALA A 328 22.90 4.29 13.35
C ALA A 328 23.54 4.89 12.08
N SER A 329 24.82 5.25 12.15
CA SER A 329 25.61 5.55 10.94
C SER A 329 25.45 4.41 9.93
N GLU A 330 25.35 4.68 8.63
CA GLU A 330 25.11 3.68 7.58
C GLU A 330 26.03 2.43 7.69
N GLU A 331 27.32 2.63 7.99
CA GLU A 331 28.27 1.54 8.21
C GLU A 331 27.98 0.71 9.47
N GLY A 332 27.54 1.36 10.54
CA GLY A 332 27.20 0.72 11.82
C GLY A 332 25.89 -0.05 11.75
N ALA A 333 24.89 0.51 11.06
CA ALA A 333 23.64 -0.15 10.72
C ALA A 333 23.87 -1.40 9.88
N GLN A 334 24.72 -1.31 8.85
CA GLN A 334 25.08 -2.47 8.02
C GLN A 334 25.87 -3.53 8.79
N LYS A 335 26.78 -3.15 9.71
CA LYS A 335 27.56 -4.12 10.50
C LYS A 335 26.69 -4.91 11.49
N ASP A 336 25.73 -4.27 12.16
CA ASP A 336 24.84 -4.95 13.13
C ASP A 336 23.85 -5.90 12.46
N LEU A 337 23.46 -5.61 11.20
CA LEU A 337 22.46 -6.40 10.46
C LEU A 337 23.11 -7.49 9.58
N ARG A 338 24.28 -7.24 8.99
CA ARG A 338 25.05 -8.26 8.23
C ARG A 338 25.46 -9.47 9.08
N GLY A 339 25.47 -9.32 10.40
CA GLY A 339 25.83 -10.41 11.31
C GLY A 339 24.70 -11.39 11.65
N LYS A 340 23.42 -11.13 11.29
CA LYS A 340 22.29 -11.85 11.91
C LYS A 340 21.19 -12.39 10.98
N THR A 341 21.05 -11.96 9.74
CA THR A 341 20.00 -12.47 8.82
C THR A 341 20.52 -12.45 7.39
N GLY A 342 20.42 -13.55 6.66
CA GLY A 342 20.90 -13.68 5.28
C GLY A 342 20.32 -12.65 4.29
N LEU A 343 19.19 -12.01 4.64
CA LEU A 343 18.65 -10.83 3.96
C LEU A 343 19.11 -9.53 4.66
N ASN A 344 19.71 -8.63 3.88
CA ASN A 344 20.09 -7.29 4.34
C ASN A 344 18.83 -6.42 4.53
N TYR A 345 18.86 -5.55 5.52
CA TYR A 345 17.85 -4.50 5.70
C TYR A 345 17.90 -3.48 4.55
N MET A 346 16.76 -2.90 4.17
CA MET A 346 16.67 -1.81 3.20
C MET A 346 15.76 -0.71 3.73
N SER A 347 16.32 0.48 3.96
CA SER A 347 15.55 1.68 4.35
C SER A 347 14.77 2.26 3.19
N THR A 348 13.77 3.08 3.48
CA THR A 348 13.06 3.90 2.48
C THR A 348 14.05 4.66 1.58
N GLU A 349 15.06 5.34 2.14
CA GLU A 349 16.04 6.09 1.36
C GLU A 349 16.85 5.20 0.39
N GLN A 350 17.28 4.03 0.86
CA GLN A 350 17.97 3.06 0.02
C GLN A 350 17.08 2.55 -1.12
N VAL A 351 15.81 2.25 -0.84
CA VAL A 351 14.85 1.85 -1.88
C VAL A 351 14.66 2.96 -2.90
N LEU A 352 14.49 4.21 -2.45
CA LEU A 352 14.31 5.37 -3.33
C LEU A 352 15.52 5.57 -4.26
N GLY A 353 16.74 5.38 -3.75
CA GLY A 353 17.99 5.51 -4.51
C GLY A 353 18.40 4.28 -5.33
N ALA A 354 17.79 3.11 -5.07
CA ALA A 354 18.12 1.88 -5.76
C ALA A 354 17.44 1.80 -7.14
N ARG A 355 18.24 1.36 -8.11
CA ARG A 355 17.76 1.03 -9.46
C ARG A 355 17.48 -0.47 -9.54
N ALA A 356 16.30 -0.85 -10.03
CA ALA A 356 15.90 -2.22 -10.22
C ALA A 356 16.74 -2.93 -11.31
N PRO A 357 16.93 -4.26 -11.21
CA PRO A 357 17.56 -5.05 -12.25
C PRO A 357 16.88 -4.87 -13.61
N GLN A 358 17.65 -4.87 -14.71
CA GLN A 358 17.12 -4.66 -16.06
C GLN A 358 16.13 -5.74 -16.52
N SER A 359 16.19 -6.93 -15.90
CA SER A 359 15.28 -8.04 -16.15
C SER A 359 13.84 -7.77 -15.68
N VAL A 360 13.64 -6.80 -14.79
CA VAL A 360 12.31 -6.45 -14.26
C VAL A 360 11.77 -5.24 -15.03
N ARG A 361 10.65 -5.44 -15.74
CA ARG A 361 9.97 -4.38 -16.50
C ARG A 361 9.03 -3.59 -15.59
N PHE A 362 9.01 -2.27 -15.74
CA PHE A 362 8.13 -1.39 -14.97
C PHE A 362 7.10 -0.70 -15.85
N ALA A 363 5.86 -0.66 -15.37
CA ALA A 363 4.85 0.29 -15.79
C ALA A 363 4.61 1.28 -14.65
N VAL A 364 4.48 2.56 -14.97
CA VAL A 364 4.15 3.62 -14.01
C VAL A 364 2.92 4.37 -14.47
N ALA A 365 1.95 4.50 -13.58
CA ALA A 365 0.73 5.28 -13.77
C ALA A 365 0.72 6.44 -12.78
N GLN A 366 0.55 7.66 -13.26
CA GLN A 366 0.40 8.85 -12.43
C GLN A 366 -1.02 9.39 -12.57
N PHE A 367 -1.76 9.45 -11.45
CA PHE A 367 -3.11 9.98 -11.37
C PHE A 367 -3.09 11.46 -10.94
N ARG A 368 -4.15 12.21 -11.28
CA ARG A 368 -4.19 13.68 -11.18
C ARG A 368 -3.91 14.19 -9.77
N GLU A 369 -4.49 13.58 -8.75
CA GLU A 369 -4.42 14.08 -7.37
C GLU A 369 -3.51 13.23 -6.47
N GLU A 370 -2.63 12.41 -7.06
CA GLU A 370 -1.62 11.66 -6.30
C GLU A 370 -0.79 12.58 -5.37
N ILE A 371 -0.44 12.09 -4.18
CA ILE A 371 0.20 12.89 -3.11
C ILE A 371 1.63 13.30 -3.46
N ILE A 372 2.31 12.51 -4.28
CA ILE A 372 3.63 12.83 -4.83
C ILE A 372 3.57 12.70 -6.35
N MET A 373 3.63 13.84 -7.01
CA MET A 373 3.70 13.95 -8.46
C MET A 373 5.05 14.50 -8.89
N LEU A 374 5.81 13.70 -9.64
CA LEU A 374 7.10 14.10 -10.18
C LEU A 374 7.07 14.01 -11.71
N PRO A 375 7.98 14.70 -12.41
CA PRO A 375 8.09 14.61 -13.86
C PRO A 375 8.30 13.16 -14.31
N MET A 376 7.56 12.71 -15.32
CA MET A 376 7.66 11.33 -15.86
C MET A 376 9.09 10.93 -16.21
N ALA A 377 9.90 11.87 -16.72
CA ALA A 377 11.31 11.63 -17.03
C ALA A 377 12.14 11.12 -15.83
N TRP A 378 11.75 11.46 -14.60
CA TRP A 378 12.46 11.06 -13.39
C TRP A 378 12.16 9.61 -13.00
N TYR A 379 11.01 9.04 -13.38
CA TYR A 379 10.66 7.66 -13.04
C TYR A 379 11.57 6.64 -13.71
N ARG A 380 12.20 6.98 -14.83
CA ARG A 380 13.22 6.12 -15.47
C ARG A 380 14.47 5.89 -14.60
N SER A 381 14.64 6.64 -13.51
CA SER A 381 15.68 6.37 -12.52
C SER A 381 15.47 5.04 -11.77
N ILE A 382 14.23 4.53 -11.70
CA ILE A 382 13.91 3.32 -10.92
C ILE A 382 14.33 2.02 -11.61
N GLY A 383 14.55 2.00 -12.93
CA GLY A 383 14.82 0.75 -13.64
C GLY A 383 14.46 0.76 -15.12
N ASN A 384 14.00 -0.38 -15.62
CA ASN A 384 13.54 -0.57 -16.99
C ASN A 384 12.05 -0.22 -17.12
N VAL A 385 11.74 1.08 -17.12
CA VAL A 385 10.37 1.59 -17.31
C VAL A 385 10.00 1.51 -18.79
N VAL A 386 9.01 0.68 -19.12
CA VAL A 386 8.57 0.38 -20.49
C VAL A 386 7.16 0.89 -20.80
N GLN A 387 6.42 1.33 -19.78
CA GLN A 387 5.12 2.01 -19.91
C GLN A 387 5.06 3.17 -18.92
N GLU A 388 4.67 4.34 -19.42
CA GLU A 388 4.46 5.57 -18.66
C GLU A 388 3.07 6.09 -19.05
N THR A 389 2.15 6.18 -18.08
CA THR A 389 0.78 6.64 -18.31
C THR A 389 0.44 7.76 -17.32
N GLU A 390 -0.16 8.84 -17.83
CA GLU A 390 -0.70 9.93 -17.03
C GLU A 390 -2.22 9.95 -17.21
N TYR A 391 -2.95 10.04 -16.09
CA TYR A 391 -4.41 10.13 -16.07
C TYR A 391 -4.84 11.51 -15.57
N ASP A 392 -5.94 12.02 -16.12
CA ASP A 392 -6.51 13.33 -15.83
C ASP A 392 -7.54 13.32 -14.70
N HIS A 393 -7.76 12.17 -14.07
CA HIS A 393 -8.60 11.99 -12.88
C HIS A 393 -8.09 10.84 -12.01
N GLY A 394 -8.54 10.79 -10.77
CA GLY A 394 -8.12 9.82 -9.75
C GLY A 394 -7.06 10.37 -8.80
N GLY A 395 -7.15 9.96 -7.53
CA GLY A 395 -6.21 10.32 -6.48
C GLY A 395 -5.29 9.17 -6.08
N HIS A 396 -4.89 9.19 -4.81
CA HIS A 396 -3.98 8.20 -4.22
C HIS A 396 -4.57 6.79 -4.15
N PHE A 397 -5.89 6.67 -3.95
CA PHE A 397 -6.57 5.38 -3.82
C PHE A 397 -7.05 4.88 -5.18
N ALA A 398 -6.16 4.86 -6.18
CA ALA A 398 -6.51 4.57 -7.58
C ALA A 398 -7.30 3.26 -7.77
N ALA A 399 -6.98 2.21 -7.01
CA ALA A 399 -7.69 0.93 -7.06
C ALA A 399 -9.13 0.99 -6.53
N TRP A 400 -9.48 2.05 -5.80
CA TRP A 400 -10.81 2.31 -5.26
C TRP A 400 -11.56 3.41 -6.00
N GLU A 401 -10.87 4.49 -6.36
CA GLU A 401 -11.44 5.68 -7.00
C GLU A 401 -11.69 5.46 -8.49
N VAL A 402 -10.73 4.85 -9.18
CA VAL A 402 -10.73 4.67 -10.64
C VAL A 402 -10.27 3.25 -11.03
N PRO A 403 -10.91 2.19 -10.47
CA PRO A 403 -10.47 0.81 -10.66
C PRO A 403 -10.42 0.39 -12.14
N GLU A 404 -11.29 0.95 -12.99
CA GLU A 404 -11.33 0.70 -14.43
C GLU A 404 -10.08 1.22 -15.13
N LEU A 405 -9.60 2.41 -14.79
CA LEU A 405 -8.37 2.97 -15.35
C LEU A 405 -7.16 2.16 -14.92
N LEU A 406 -7.08 1.81 -13.63
CA LEU A 406 -5.98 1.02 -13.11
C LEU A 406 -5.96 -0.37 -13.75
N ALA A 407 -7.11 -1.04 -13.85
CA ALA A 407 -7.24 -2.33 -14.53
C ALA A 407 -6.83 -2.25 -16.00
N TYR A 408 -7.29 -1.21 -16.70
CA TYR A 408 -6.93 -0.98 -18.09
C TYR A 408 -5.42 -0.81 -18.26
N ASP A 409 -4.76 -0.01 -17.41
CA ASP A 409 -3.30 0.21 -17.52
C ASP A 409 -2.50 -1.08 -17.29
N ILE A 410 -2.91 -1.91 -16.33
CA ILE A 410 -2.32 -3.22 -16.06
C ILE A 410 -2.51 -4.16 -17.25
N LYS A 411 -3.73 -4.21 -17.82
CA LYS A 411 -4.04 -5.04 -19.00
C LYS A 411 -3.27 -4.56 -20.23
N LYS A 412 -3.15 -3.25 -20.44
CA LYS A 412 -2.35 -2.66 -21.53
C LYS A 412 -0.87 -3.02 -21.38
N PHE A 413 -0.36 -3.04 -20.16
CA PHE A 413 1.02 -3.39 -19.87
C PHE A 413 1.34 -4.85 -20.20
N LEU A 414 0.44 -5.77 -19.86
CA LEU A 414 0.67 -7.22 -19.91
C LEU A 414 -0.05 -7.96 -21.05
N GLY A 415 -0.95 -7.28 -21.77
CA GLY A 415 -1.71 -7.85 -22.88
C GLY A 415 -0.85 -8.15 -24.12
N ASN A 416 -1.42 -8.82 -25.11
CA ASN A 416 -0.72 -9.31 -26.31
C ASN A 416 0.09 -8.27 -27.12
N ASN A 417 -0.31 -7.01 -27.07
CA ASN A 417 0.42 -5.89 -27.70
C ASN A 417 1.17 -5.02 -26.66
N GLY A 418 1.15 -5.42 -25.40
CA GLY A 418 1.75 -4.72 -24.27
C GLY A 418 3.26 -4.93 -24.19
N PRO A 419 4.02 -3.96 -23.64
CA PRO A 419 5.48 -4.03 -23.58
C PRO A 419 6.01 -5.10 -22.61
N ALA A 420 5.16 -5.68 -21.74
CA ALA A 420 5.50 -6.82 -20.91
C ALA A 420 4.69 -8.08 -21.25
N TYR A 421 4.18 -8.19 -22.48
CA TYR A 421 3.53 -9.42 -22.93
C TYR A 421 4.41 -10.66 -22.75
N GLY A 422 3.80 -11.76 -22.31
CA GLY A 422 4.46 -13.07 -22.18
C GLY A 422 5.61 -13.09 -21.18
N VAL A 423 5.71 -12.09 -20.29
CA VAL A 423 6.82 -11.98 -19.35
C VAL A 423 6.83 -13.15 -18.37
N VAL A 424 5.65 -13.62 -17.96
CA VAL A 424 5.47 -14.85 -17.17
C VAL A 424 5.31 -16.03 -18.13
N ALA A 425 6.32 -16.89 -18.20
CA ALA A 425 6.34 -18.01 -19.13
C ALA A 425 5.11 -18.93 -18.95
N GLY A 426 4.38 -19.19 -20.03
CA GLY A 426 3.20 -20.06 -20.03
C GLY A 426 1.93 -19.45 -19.41
N ARG A 427 1.97 -18.19 -18.96
CA ARG A 427 0.84 -17.46 -18.38
C ARG A 427 0.69 -16.11 -19.10
N ASP A 428 -0.01 -16.09 -20.21
CA ASP A 428 -0.25 -14.88 -21.02
C ASP A 428 -1.65 -14.26 -20.78
N GLY A 429 -2.50 -14.93 -20.00
CA GLY A 429 -3.84 -14.48 -19.64
C GLY A 429 -4.92 -14.69 -20.70
N TYR A 430 -4.64 -15.38 -21.81
CA TYR A 430 -5.61 -15.59 -22.91
C TYR A 430 -6.20 -17.00 -22.98
#